data_AF-A0A8H4NJ24-F1
#
_entry.id   AF-A0A8H4NJ24-F1
#
_cell.length_a   1.000
_cell.length_b   1.000
_cell.length_c   1.000
_cell.angle_alpha   90.00
_cell.angle_beta   90.00
_cell.angle_gamma   90.00
#
_symmetry.space_group_name_H-M   'P 1'
#
loop_
_entity.id
_entity.type
_entity.pdbx_description
1 polymer ?
#
loop_
_entity_poly.entity_id
_entity_poly.type
_entity_poly.pdbx_seq_one_letter_code
_entity_poly.pdbx_strand_id
1 'polypeptide(L)'
;MWDAVIYRGAFALSFVPGLIGMMGMLRPEATLKMVQFPVPVDPPTKKLALSLIRLHGARNIVISYLFINNAMTGDKKLMGMGLIGTLFMLATDGFVSKSLIGGNEWMHWGHIPVYVALIGGLLYSDSSFQSHQGALSPTVELLLFWMVYALDFIFSHDNQRLAKETRKLIEAEELF
;
A
#
# COMPACT_ATOMS: atom_id res chain seq x y z
N MET A 1 -5.79 -14.09 -25.61
CA MET A 1 -4.61 -13.20 -25.84
C MET A 1 -4.48 -12.17 -24.74
N TRP A 2 -5.56 -11.46 -24.38
CA TRP A 2 -5.57 -10.45 -23.31
C TRP A 2 -5.15 -10.97 -21.94
N ASP A 3 -5.56 -12.18 -21.58
CA ASP A 3 -5.21 -12.82 -20.31
C ASP A 3 -3.70 -12.89 -20.07
N ALA A 4 -2.93 -13.23 -21.11
CA ALA A 4 -1.49 -13.34 -21.02
C ALA A 4 -0.83 -11.97 -20.82
N VAL A 5 -1.39 -10.93 -21.46
CA VAL A 5 -0.91 -9.54 -21.31
C VAL A 5 -1.19 -9.04 -19.89
N ILE A 6 -2.42 -9.24 -19.40
CA ILE A 6 -2.85 -8.85 -18.05
C ILE A 6 -2.01 -9.57 -16.99
N TYR A 7 -1.82 -10.89 -17.15
CA TYR A 7 -1.03 -11.68 -16.22
C TYR A 7 0.45 -11.27 -16.19
N ARG A 8 1.06 -11.05 -17.36
CA ARG A 8 2.44 -10.55 -17.46
C ARG A 8 2.57 -9.15 -16.88
N GLY A 9 1.57 -8.29 -17.07
CA GLY A 9 1.52 -6.97 -16.46
C GLY A 9 1.47 -7.04 -14.94
N ALA A 10 0.61 -7.90 -14.39
CA ALA A 10 0.53 -8.16 -12.95
C ALA A 10 1.86 -8.70 -12.40
N PHE A 11 2.49 -9.65 -13.11
CA PHE A 11 3.81 -10.17 -12.75
C PHE A 11 4.90 -9.10 -12.75
N ALA A 12 4.94 -8.24 -13.78
CA ALA A 12 5.90 -7.14 -13.84
C ALA A 12 5.70 -6.15 -12.68
N LEU A 13 4.44 -5.86 -12.32
CA LEU A 13 4.12 -5.00 -11.18
C LEU A 13 4.55 -5.59 -9.82
N SER A 14 4.65 -6.92 -9.70
CA SER A 14 5.15 -7.58 -8.48
C SER A 14 6.55 -7.13 -8.08
N PHE A 15 7.37 -6.65 -9.02
CA PHE A 15 8.72 -6.16 -8.73
C PHE A 15 8.75 -4.74 -8.15
N VAL A 16 7.73 -3.93 -8.38
CA VAL A 16 7.72 -2.51 -7.99
C VAL A 16 7.87 -2.32 -6.48
N PRO A 17 7.12 -3.02 -5.60
CA PRO A 17 7.33 -2.91 -4.15
C PRO A 17 8.75 -3.31 -3.76
N GLY A 18 9.32 -4.33 -4.39
CA GLY A 18 10.67 -4.82 -4.08
C GLY A 18 11.74 -3.77 -4.39
N LEU A 19 11.63 -3.09 -5.54
CA LEU A 19 12.54 -2.00 -5.92
C LEU A 19 12.45 -0.81 -4.94
N ILE A 20 11.23 -0.40 -4.59
CA ILE A 20 10.99 0.65 -3.58
C ILE A 20 11.54 0.19 -2.21
N GLY A 21 11.36 -1.08 -1.87
CA GLY A 21 11.79 -1.66 -0.61
C GLY A 21 13.31 -1.68 -0.46
N MET A 22 14.03 -2.08 -1.52
CA MET A 22 15.49 -2.02 -1.57
C MET A 22 15.98 -0.57 -1.42
N MET A 23 15.34 0.38 -2.10
CA MET A 23 15.65 1.81 -1.93
C MET A 23 15.40 2.29 -0.49
N GLY A 24 14.30 1.88 0.16
CA GLY A 24 14.02 2.16 1.57
C GLY A 24 15.06 1.60 2.53
N MET A 25 15.58 0.39 2.26
CA MET A 25 16.63 -0.24 3.06
C MET A 25 17.98 0.46 2.90
N LEU A 26 18.38 0.73 1.66
CA LEU A 26 19.72 1.23 1.32
C LEU A 26 19.83 2.75 1.44
N ARG A 27 18.77 3.48 1.10
CA ARG A 27 18.74 4.95 1.01
C ARG A 27 17.45 5.52 1.63
N PRO A 28 17.17 5.27 2.92
CA PRO A 28 15.90 5.65 3.56
C PRO A 28 15.62 7.17 3.50
N GLU A 29 16.65 8.01 3.57
CA GLU A 29 16.46 9.46 3.45
C GLU A 29 16.00 9.86 2.04
N ALA A 30 16.55 9.24 1.00
CA ALA A 30 16.11 9.47 -0.37
C ALA A 30 14.68 8.96 -0.59
N THR A 31 14.32 7.82 0.03
CA THR A 31 12.97 7.27 -0.02
C THR A 31 11.95 8.21 0.62
N LEU A 32 12.25 8.81 1.79
CA LEU A 32 11.38 9.84 2.40
C LEU A 32 11.14 11.01 1.44
N LYS A 33 12.22 11.53 0.84
CA LYS A 33 12.12 12.65 -0.13
C LYS A 33 11.32 12.27 -1.37
N MET A 34 11.46 11.04 -1.87
CA MET A 34 10.69 10.53 -3.01
C MET A 34 9.19 10.57 -2.74
N VAL A 35 8.76 10.19 -1.52
CA VAL A 35 7.34 10.26 -1.11
C VAL A 35 6.96 11.62 -0.50
N GLN A 36 7.84 12.62 -0.59
CA GLN A 36 7.64 13.98 -0.08
C GLN A 36 7.44 14.07 1.44
N PHE A 37 7.85 13.04 2.20
CA PHE A 37 7.88 13.12 3.65
C PHE A 37 9.10 13.94 4.10
N PRO A 38 8.96 14.86 5.07
CA PRO A 38 10.08 15.63 5.57
C PRO A 38 11.08 14.70 6.26
N VAL A 39 12.36 15.02 6.10
CA VAL A 39 13.42 14.35 6.85
C VAL A 39 13.61 15.14 8.15
N PRO A 40 13.36 14.56 9.33
CA PRO A 40 13.55 15.28 10.59
C PRO A 40 15.00 15.76 10.74
N VAL A 41 15.17 16.96 11.32
CA VAL A 41 16.48 17.56 11.57
C VAL A 41 17.04 17.12 12.91
N ASP A 42 16.16 16.92 13.90
CA ASP A 42 16.56 16.48 15.23
C ASP A 42 17.08 15.02 15.19
N PRO A 43 18.22 14.72 15.85
CA PRO A 43 18.83 13.39 15.79
C PRO A 43 17.92 12.21 16.22
N PRO A 44 17.16 12.28 17.33
CA PRO A 44 16.37 11.14 17.78
C PRO A 44 15.20 10.83 16.82
N THR A 45 14.45 11.83 16.36
CA THR A 45 13.33 11.63 15.43
C THR A 45 13.86 11.23 14.05
N LYS A 46 14.98 11.79 13.60
CA LYS A 46 15.63 11.35 12.35
C LYS A 46 15.99 9.87 12.42
N LYS A 47 16.58 9.41 13.52
CA LYS A 47 16.92 8.00 13.72
C LYS A 47 15.67 7.11 13.68
N LEU A 48 14.59 7.51 14.34
CA LEU A 48 13.32 6.79 14.34
C LEU A 48 12.71 6.72 12.93
N ALA A 49 12.53 7.87 12.27
CA ALA A 49 11.94 7.97 10.94
C ALA A 49 12.72 7.12 9.91
N LEU A 50 14.04 7.22 9.89
CA LEU A 50 14.88 6.42 8.99
C LEU A 50 14.83 4.91 9.33
N SER A 51 14.59 4.53 10.59
CA SER A 51 14.42 3.13 10.98
C SER A 51 13.07 2.58 10.53
N LEU A 52 11.99 3.37 10.67
CA LEU A 52 10.66 3.02 10.17
C LEU A 52 10.65 2.85 8.64
N ILE A 53 11.40 3.69 7.91
CA ILE A 53 11.51 3.56 6.45
C ILE A 53 12.27 2.29 6.05
N ARG A 54 13.27 1.87 6.83
CA ARG A 54 13.92 0.56 6.61
C ARG A 54 12.96 -0.59 6.92
N LEU A 55 12.20 -0.52 8.01
CA LEU A 55 11.18 -1.53 8.33
C LEU A 55 10.14 -1.64 7.21
N HIS A 56 9.65 -0.49 6.71
CA HIS A 56 8.79 -0.41 5.54
C HIS A 56 9.46 -0.99 4.29
N GLY A 57 10.76 -0.73 4.11
CA GLY A 57 11.55 -1.26 3.01
C GLY A 57 11.62 -2.79 3.01
N ALA A 58 11.94 -3.38 4.17
CA ALA A 58 11.96 -4.83 4.36
C ALA A 58 10.58 -5.47 4.09
N ARG A 59 9.50 -4.85 4.59
CA ARG A 59 8.12 -5.26 4.31
C ARG A 59 7.84 -5.32 2.80
N ASN A 60 8.21 -4.29 2.06
CA ASN A 60 7.93 -4.24 0.62
C ASN A 60 8.74 -5.26 -0.19
N ILE A 61 9.96 -5.61 0.26
CA ILE A 61 10.74 -6.73 -0.33
C ILE A 61 9.99 -8.05 -0.13
N VAL A 62 9.48 -8.32 1.08
CA VAL A 62 8.70 -9.53 1.36
C VAL A 62 7.42 -9.58 0.53
N ILE A 63 6.68 -8.46 0.43
CA ILE A 63 5.47 -8.38 -0.41
C ILE A 63 5.79 -8.70 -1.87
N SER A 64 6.87 -8.13 -2.41
CA SER A 64 7.32 -8.41 -3.77
C SER A 64 7.65 -9.88 -3.99
N TYR A 65 8.38 -10.48 -3.05
CA TYR A 65 8.68 -11.91 -3.07
C TYR A 65 7.41 -12.77 -3.07
N LEU A 66 6.43 -12.46 -2.21
CA LEU A 66 5.17 -13.19 -2.15
C LEU A 66 4.37 -13.07 -3.45
N PHE A 67 4.34 -11.89 -4.08
CA PHE A 67 3.66 -11.72 -5.37
C PHE A 67 4.36 -12.41 -6.53
N ILE A 68 5.69 -12.41 -6.55
CA ILE A 68 6.45 -13.19 -7.52
C ILE A 68 6.13 -14.68 -7.31
N ASN A 69 6.12 -15.17 -6.07
CA ASN A 69 5.79 -16.57 -5.79
C ASN A 69 4.36 -16.93 -6.22
N ASN A 70 3.38 -16.09 -5.92
CA ASN A 70 1.99 -16.26 -6.39
C ASN A 70 1.91 -16.27 -7.92
N ALA A 71 2.68 -15.41 -8.60
CA ALA A 71 2.70 -15.40 -10.06
C ALA A 71 3.39 -16.64 -10.68
N MET A 72 4.29 -17.30 -9.94
CA MET A 72 4.94 -18.53 -10.41
C MET A 72 4.00 -19.75 -10.37
N THR A 73 2.88 -19.70 -9.64
CA THR A 73 1.90 -20.79 -9.62
C THR A 73 1.04 -20.84 -10.89
N GLY A 74 0.96 -19.74 -11.64
CA GLY A 74 0.04 -19.60 -12.77
C GLY A 74 -1.42 -19.34 -12.37
N ASP A 75 -1.72 -19.28 -11.07
CA ASP A 75 -3.07 -19.11 -10.54
C ASP A 75 -3.49 -17.63 -10.62
N LYS A 76 -4.35 -17.32 -11.59
CA LYS A 76 -4.87 -15.97 -11.83
C LYS A 76 -5.69 -15.45 -10.65
N LYS A 77 -6.46 -16.33 -10.00
CA LYS A 77 -7.29 -15.97 -8.85
C LYS A 77 -6.39 -15.61 -7.66
N LEU A 78 -5.40 -16.44 -7.35
CA LEU A 78 -4.42 -16.16 -6.30
C LEU A 78 -3.66 -14.84 -6.57
N MET A 79 -3.27 -14.61 -7.82
CA MET A 79 -2.62 -13.35 -8.21
C MET A 79 -3.54 -12.14 -8.02
N GLY A 80 -4.79 -12.24 -8.48
CA GLY A 80 -5.81 -11.19 -8.29
C GLY A 80 -6.08 -10.88 -6.81
N MET A 81 -6.15 -11.92 -5.97
CA MET A 81 -6.28 -11.76 -4.52
C MET A 81 -5.09 -11.03 -3.89
N GLY A 82 -3.87 -11.31 -4.34
CA GLY A 82 -2.68 -10.56 -3.92
C GLY A 82 -2.75 -9.07 -4.29
N LEU A 83 -3.23 -8.77 -5.49
CA LEU A 83 -3.41 -7.38 -5.94
C LEU A 83 -4.50 -6.63 -5.15
N ILE A 84 -5.56 -7.31 -4.67
CA ILE A 84 -6.53 -6.70 -3.74
C ILE A 84 -5.84 -6.24 -2.45
N GLY A 85 -4.93 -7.03 -1.90
CA GLY A 85 -4.10 -6.60 -0.77
C GLY A 85 -3.26 -5.35 -1.07
N THR A 86 -2.82 -5.17 -2.32
CA THR A 86 -2.11 -3.95 -2.74
C THR A 86 -3.02 -2.74 -2.79
N LEU A 87 -4.28 -2.90 -3.23
CA LEU A 87 -5.25 -1.80 -3.20
C LEU A 87 -5.42 -1.23 -1.79
N PHE A 88 -5.46 -2.10 -0.78
CA PHE A 88 -5.52 -1.68 0.62
C PHE A 88 -4.33 -0.82 1.02
N MET A 89 -3.13 -1.29 0.66
CA MET A 89 -1.89 -0.60 0.96
C MET A 89 -1.86 0.77 0.29
N LEU A 90 -2.23 0.86 -1.00
CA LEU A 90 -2.29 2.14 -1.73
C LEU A 90 -3.31 3.11 -1.13
N ALA A 91 -4.48 2.60 -0.73
CA ALA A 91 -5.49 3.41 -0.05
C ALA A 91 -4.92 3.98 1.26
N THR A 92 -4.39 3.11 2.12
CA THR A 92 -3.83 3.48 3.43
C THR A 92 -2.65 4.43 3.31
N ASP A 93 -1.71 4.15 2.41
CA ASP A 93 -0.53 4.99 2.19
C ASP A 93 -0.94 6.42 1.75
N GLY A 94 -1.92 6.55 0.85
CA GLY A 94 -2.43 7.85 0.44
C GLY A 94 -3.15 8.60 1.55
N PHE A 95 -3.91 7.91 2.41
CA PHE A 95 -4.51 8.53 3.60
C PHE A 95 -3.44 8.99 4.60
N VAL A 96 -2.44 8.16 4.89
CA VAL A 96 -1.34 8.51 5.79
C VAL A 96 -0.61 9.74 5.26
N SER A 97 -0.30 9.76 3.96
CA SER A 97 0.32 10.91 3.29
C SER A 97 -0.52 12.18 3.46
N LYS A 98 -1.82 12.11 3.15
CA LYS A 98 -2.75 13.24 3.36
C LYS A 98 -2.80 13.71 4.81
N SER A 99 -2.84 12.78 5.76
CA SER A 99 -2.98 13.10 7.19
C SER A 99 -1.72 13.73 7.77
N LEU A 100 -0.53 13.28 7.37
CA LEU A 100 0.72 13.70 7.97
C LEU A 100 1.33 14.91 7.28
N ILE A 101 1.32 14.94 5.94
CA ILE A 101 1.96 16.01 5.16
C ILE A 101 0.95 16.92 4.44
N GLY A 102 -0.36 16.66 4.58
CA GLY A 102 -1.42 17.52 4.03
C GLY A 102 -1.63 17.37 2.51
N GLY A 103 -0.98 16.41 1.86
CA GLY A 103 -1.05 16.20 0.41
C GLY A 103 -0.32 14.93 -0.04
N ASN A 104 -0.03 14.85 -1.34
CA ASN A 104 0.65 13.73 -2.01
C ASN A 104 -0.10 12.38 -1.99
N GLU A 105 -1.39 12.37 -1.60
CA GLU A 105 -2.22 11.16 -1.61
C GLU A 105 -2.36 10.56 -3.02
N TRP A 106 -2.34 11.40 -4.05
CA TRP A 106 -2.50 11.00 -5.44
C TRP A 106 -1.29 10.23 -5.98
N MET A 107 -0.12 10.38 -5.36
CA MET A 107 1.03 9.51 -5.65
C MET A 107 0.75 8.05 -5.27
N HIS A 108 -0.19 7.81 -4.36
CA HIS A 108 -0.65 6.47 -3.99
C HIS A 108 -1.95 6.12 -4.72
N TRP A 109 -2.98 6.95 -4.58
CA TRP A 109 -4.32 6.69 -5.11
C TRP A 109 -4.40 6.71 -6.64
N GLY A 110 -3.51 7.43 -7.33
CA GLY A 110 -3.44 7.43 -8.80
C GLY A 110 -3.16 6.04 -9.40
N HIS A 111 -2.60 5.12 -8.62
CA HIS A 111 -2.35 3.74 -9.04
C HIS A 111 -3.59 2.85 -8.90
N ILE A 112 -4.56 3.20 -8.04
CA ILE A 112 -5.74 2.36 -7.73
C ILE A 112 -6.48 1.91 -9.00
N PRO A 113 -6.80 2.77 -9.99
CA PRO A 113 -7.50 2.35 -11.21
C PRO A 113 -6.75 1.27 -11.99
N VAL A 114 -5.41 1.33 -12.04
CA VAL A 114 -4.59 0.32 -12.74
C VAL A 114 -4.72 -1.04 -12.05
N TYR A 115 -4.65 -1.07 -10.72
CA TYR A 115 -4.79 -2.30 -9.96
C TYR A 115 -6.21 -2.87 -10.07
N VAL A 116 -7.26 -2.03 -10.01
CA VAL A 116 -8.65 -2.45 -10.22
C VAL A 116 -8.82 -3.11 -11.60
N ALA A 117 -8.27 -2.51 -12.65
CA ALA A 117 -8.34 -3.06 -14.00
C ALA A 117 -7.64 -4.43 -14.11
N LEU A 118 -6.46 -4.59 -13.50
CA LEU A 118 -5.73 -5.85 -13.49
C LEU A 118 -6.44 -6.94 -12.69
N ILE A 119 -6.98 -6.61 -11.50
CA ILE A 119 -7.78 -7.54 -10.69
C ILE A 119 -9.00 -8.01 -11.47
N GLY A 120 -9.77 -7.06 -12.03
CA GLY A 120 -10.94 -7.38 -12.84
C GLY A 120 -10.59 -8.28 -14.02
N GLY A 121 -9.50 -7.98 -14.74
CA GLY A 121 -9.02 -8.80 -15.85
C GLY A 121 -8.56 -10.20 -15.46
N LEU A 122 -7.85 -10.34 -14.34
CA LEU A 122 -7.40 -11.63 -13.82
C LEU A 122 -8.57 -12.49 -13.36
N LEU A 123 -9.49 -11.93 -12.58
CA LEU A 123 -10.65 -12.65 -12.06
C LEU A 123 -11.67 -12.99 -13.16
N TYR A 124 -11.91 -12.06 -14.09
CA TYR A 124 -12.80 -12.31 -15.22
C TYR A 124 -12.29 -13.41 -16.15
N SER A 125 -10.97 -13.52 -16.32
CA SER A 125 -10.35 -14.54 -17.19
C SER A 125 -10.09 -15.88 -16.48
N ASP A 126 -10.50 -16.01 -15.22
CA ASP A 126 -10.43 -17.26 -14.48
C ASP A 126 -11.73 -18.06 -14.65
N SER A 127 -11.61 -19.30 -15.14
CA SER A 127 -12.77 -20.15 -15.44
C SER A 127 -13.54 -20.60 -14.19
N SER A 128 -12.87 -20.67 -13.03
CA SER A 128 -13.52 -21.01 -11.75
C SER A 128 -14.36 -19.85 -11.20
N PHE A 129 -13.98 -18.61 -11.50
CA PHE A 129 -14.77 -17.44 -11.12
C PHE A 129 -16.05 -17.33 -11.97
N GLN A 130 -15.96 -17.67 -13.26
CA GLN A 130 -17.11 -17.67 -14.17
C GLN A 130 -18.17 -18.71 -13.79
N SER A 131 -17.78 -19.89 -13.30
CA SER A 131 -18.71 -20.96 -12.91
C SER A 131 -19.50 -20.65 -11.62
N HIS A 132 -19.01 -19.75 -10.77
CA HIS A 132 -19.66 -19.33 -9.51
C HIS A 132 -20.46 -18.02 -9.63
N GLN A 133 -20.88 -17.62 -10.83
CA GLN A 133 -21.65 -16.38 -11.08
C GLN A 133 -20.99 -15.10 -10.52
N GLY A 134 -19.65 -15.08 -10.42
CA GLY A 134 -18.92 -13.89 -9.98
C GLY A 134 -19.04 -13.54 -8.49
N ALA A 135 -19.59 -14.43 -7.66
CA ALA A 135 -19.58 -14.24 -6.21
C ALA A 135 -18.14 -14.32 -5.68
N LEU A 136 -17.72 -13.28 -4.96
CA LEU A 136 -16.49 -13.34 -4.17
C LEU A 136 -16.67 -14.39 -3.07
N SER A 137 -15.60 -15.09 -2.69
CA SER A 137 -15.74 -16.04 -1.58
C SER A 137 -16.03 -15.27 -0.28
N PRO A 138 -16.74 -15.87 0.70
CA PRO A 138 -17.00 -15.23 1.99
C PRO A 138 -15.72 -14.74 2.68
N THR A 139 -14.58 -15.40 2.43
CA THR A 139 -13.26 -14.98 2.92
C THR A 139 -12.83 -13.63 2.33
N VAL A 140 -13.10 -13.38 1.05
CA VAL A 140 -12.78 -12.12 0.39
C VAL A 140 -13.69 -11.00 0.89
N GLU A 141 -14.98 -11.26 1.03
CA GLU A 141 -15.92 -10.29 1.59
C GLU A 141 -15.55 -9.91 3.01
N LEU A 142 -15.16 -10.88 3.83
CA LEU A 142 -14.66 -10.64 5.18
C LEU A 142 -13.38 -9.80 5.17
N LEU A 143 -12.45 -10.08 4.25
CA LEU A 143 -11.21 -9.32 4.10
C LEU A 143 -11.50 -7.87 3.71
N LEU A 144 -12.37 -7.65 2.72
CA LEU A 144 -12.81 -6.31 2.31
C LEU A 144 -13.53 -5.57 3.45
N PHE A 145 -14.37 -6.27 4.21
CA PHE A 145 -15.03 -5.71 5.39
C PHE A 145 -14.02 -5.30 6.47
N TRP A 146 -13.07 -6.18 6.81
CA TRP A 146 -11.99 -5.86 7.75
C TRP A 146 -11.07 -4.75 7.23
N MET A 147 -10.87 -4.65 5.91
CA MET A 147 -10.13 -3.56 5.29
C MET A 147 -10.87 -2.23 5.50
N VAL A 148 -12.16 -2.16 5.16
CA VAL A 148 -12.98 -0.95 5.39
C VAL A 148 -12.99 -0.59 6.88
N TYR A 149 -13.22 -1.56 7.75
CA TYR A 149 -13.23 -1.34 9.20
C TYR A 149 -11.87 -0.88 9.75
N ALA A 150 -10.76 -1.44 9.25
CA ALA A 150 -9.42 -1.02 9.64
C ALA A 150 -9.12 0.41 9.19
N LEU A 151 -9.56 0.82 7.99
CA LEU A 151 -9.48 2.20 7.55
C LEU A 151 -10.32 3.11 8.46
N ASP A 152 -11.57 2.75 8.74
CA ASP A 152 -12.45 3.53 9.63
C ASP A 152 -11.88 3.64 11.05
N PHE A 153 -11.27 2.58 11.58
CA PHE A 153 -10.62 2.58 12.89
C PHE A 153 -9.38 3.47 12.91
N ILE A 154 -8.47 3.28 11.94
CA ILE A 154 -7.24 4.08 11.80
C ILE A 154 -7.59 5.56 11.62
N PHE A 155 -8.63 5.87 10.84
CA PHE A 155 -9.03 7.23 10.49
C PHE A 155 -10.22 7.77 11.28
N SER A 156 -10.58 7.10 12.38
CA SER A 156 -11.65 7.55 13.28
C SER A 156 -11.38 8.96 13.81
N HIS A 157 -12.47 9.66 14.14
CA HIS A 157 -12.44 11.06 14.56
C HIS A 157 -11.49 11.31 15.75
N ASP A 158 -11.33 10.32 16.64
CA ASP A 158 -10.44 10.38 17.80
C ASP A 158 -8.95 10.37 17.40
N ASN A 159 -8.56 9.58 16.40
CA ASN A 159 -7.18 9.59 15.89
C ASN A 159 -6.83 10.89 15.17
N GLN A 160 -7.80 11.48 14.44
CA GLN A 160 -7.60 12.80 13.82
C GLN A 160 -7.51 13.92 14.85
N ARG A 161 -8.26 13.81 15.95
CA ARG A 161 -8.19 14.75 17.07
C ARG A 161 -6.84 14.68 17.77
N LEU A 162 -6.33 13.48 18.06
CA LEU A 162 -5.00 13.28 18.63
C LEU A 162 -3.91 13.85 17.72
N ALA A 163 -3.99 13.65 16.41
CA ALA A 163 -3.05 14.25 15.47
C ALA A 163 -3.06 15.79 15.51
N LYS A 164 -4.25 16.41 15.62
CA LYS A 164 -4.39 17.87 15.77
C LYS A 164 -3.87 18.38 17.11
N GLU A 165 -4.11 17.65 18.20
CA GLU A 165 -3.65 18.03 19.55
C GLU A 165 -2.12 17.93 19.64
N THR A 166 -1.51 16.86 19.12
CA THR A 166 -0.06 16.72 19.04
C THR A 166 0.57 17.84 18.21
N ARG A 167 -0.05 18.23 17.08
CA ARG A 167 0.44 19.35 16.27
C ARG A 167 0.46 20.67 17.02
N LYS A 168 -0.60 20.97 17.79
CA LYS A 168 -0.67 22.18 18.62
C LYS A 168 0.40 22.21 19.70
N LEU A 169 0.73 21.05 20.27
CA LEU A 169 1.78 20.95 21.29
C LEU A 169 3.17 21.22 20.70
N ILE A 170 3.46 20.67 19.51
CA ILE A 170 4.72 20.92 18.80
C ILE A 170 4.85 22.41 18.42
N GLU A 171 3.80 23.01 17.86
CA GLU A 171 3.78 24.43 17.51
C GLU A 171 3.94 25.35 18.74
N ALA A 172 3.41 24.94 19.90
CA ALA A 172 3.58 25.67 21.14
C ALA A 172 5.01 25.56 21.70
N GLU A 173 5.70 24.44 21.48
CA GLU A 173 7.07 24.21 21.93
C GLU A 173 8.10 24.98 21.07
N GLU A 174 7.83 25.19 19.78
CA GLU A 174 8.67 25.99 18.88
C GLU A 174 8.60 27.52 19.12
N LEU A 175 7.65 27.98 19.94
CA LEU A 175 7.46 29.40 20.29
C LEU A 175 8.21 29.84 21.56
N PHE A 176 8.93 28.92 22.23
CA PHE A 176 9.75 29.18 23.42
C PHE A 176 11.23 28.86 23.17
#